data_AF-A0A1B3E9J5-F1
#
_entry.id   AF-A0A1B3E9J5-F1
#
_cell.length_a   1.000
_cell.length_b   1.000
_cell.length_c   1.000
_cell.angle_alpha   90.00
_cell.angle_beta   90.00
_cell.angle_gamma   90.00
#
_symmetry.space_group_name_H-M   'P 1'
#
loop_
_entity.id
_entity.type
_entity.pdbx_description
1 polymer ?
#
loop_
_entity_poly.entity_id
_entity_poly.type
_entity_poly.pdbx_seq_one_letter_code
_entity_poly.pdbx_strand_id
1 'polypeptide(L)' 'MKIWFLILLCTLGLAGCSSEYLIATTDGQIIATDEKPELDDDTGMLEFEDHEGRVQQIPQSQVKQIIER' A
#
# COMPACT_ATOMS: atom_id res chain seq x y z
N MET A 1 -0.04 -38.97 -21.82
CA MET A 1 -1.27 -38.56 -21.11
C MET A 1 -1.08 -38.54 -19.58
N LYS A 2 -0.06 -37.86 -19.04
CA LYS A 2 0.22 -37.85 -17.58
C LYS A 2 0.98 -36.62 -17.07
N ILE A 3 1.67 -35.91 -17.97
CA ILE A 3 2.41 -34.68 -17.65
C ILE A 3 1.49 -33.44 -17.59
N TRP A 4 0.31 -33.50 -18.21
CA TRP A 4 -0.60 -32.35 -18.27
C TRP A 4 -1.19 -31.96 -16.90
N PHE A 5 -1.29 -32.91 -15.96
CA PHE A 5 -1.77 -32.64 -14.59
C PHE A 5 -0.75 -31.93 -13.70
N LEU A 6 0.54 -31.98 -14.03
CA LEU A 6 1.61 -31.41 -13.19
C LEU A 6 1.76 -29.90 -13.36
N ILE A 7 1.23 -29.33 -14.44
CA ILE A 7 1.33 -27.89 -14.73
C ILE A 7 0.23 -27.09 -14.01
N LEU A 8 -0.87 -27.73 -13.58
CA LEU A 8 -1.99 -27.05 -12.93
C LEU A 8 -1.67 -26.60 -11.49
N LEU A 9 -0.69 -27.23 -10.82
CA LEU A 9 -0.44 -27.04 -9.39
C LEU A 9 0.47 -25.84 -9.04
N CYS A 10 1.18 -25.26 -10.02
CA CYS A 10 2.17 -24.21 -9.76
C CYS A 10 1.63 -22.76 -9.80
N THR A 11 0.34 -22.54 -10.03
CA THR A 11 -0.21 -21.18 -10.24
C THR A 11 -0.79 -20.52 -8.99
N LEU A 12 -0.86 -21.21 -7.85
CA LEU A 12 -1.52 -20.71 -6.63
C LEU A 12 -0.58 -20.05 -5.60
N GLY A 13 0.68 -19.79 -5.97
CA GLY A 13 1.73 -19.38 -5.03
C GLY A 13 2.11 -17.90 -5.01
N LEU A 14 1.41 -17.01 -5.72
CA LEU A 14 1.66 -15.56 -5.60
C LEU A 14 0.88 -15.01 -4.41
N ALA A 15 1.26 -15.42 -3.19
CA ALA A 15 1.01 -14.58 -2.03
C ALA A 15 1.95 -13.38 -2.17
N GLY A 16 1.45 -12.30 -2.78
CA GLY A 16 2.13 -11.02 -2.74
C GLY A 16 2.22 -10.59 -1.28
N CYS A 17 3.40 -10.70 -0.69
CA CYS A 17 3.71 -9.96 0.52
C CYS A 17 3.85 -8.49 0.10
N SER A 18 2.72 -7.78 -0.07
CA SER A 18 2.76 -6.33 -0.11
C SER A 18 3.10 -5.85 1.29
N SER A 19 4.12 -5.00 1.42
CA SER A 19 4.38 -4.30 2.67
C SER A 19 3.25 -3.31 2.89
N GLU A 20 2.44 -3.51 3.92
CA GLU A 20 1.37 -2.58 4.27
C GLU A 20 2.00 -1.39 5.01
N TYR A 21 1.65 -0.16 4.64
CA TYR A 21 2.06 1.06 5.33
C TYR A 21 0.89 1.67 6.08
N LEU A 22 1.15 2.09 7.31
CA LEU A 22 0.19 2.75 8.18
C LEU A 22 0.61 4.21 8.38
N ILE A 23 -0.21 5.12 7.89
CA ILE A 23 -0.06 6.57 8.08
C ILE A 23 -0.86 6.94 9.32
N ALA A 24 -0.18 7.32 10.40
CA ALA A 24 -0.84 7.87 11.56
C ALA A 24 -0.89 9.39 11.45
N THR A 25 -2.08 9.96 11.54
CA THR A 25 -2.32 11.38 11.41
C THR A 25 -2.32 12.08 12.78
N THR A 26 -2.14 13.40 12.78
CA THR A 26 -2.08 14.21 14.00
C THR A 26 -3.41 14.26 14.76
N ASP A 27 -4.53 14.04 14.08
CA ASP A 27 -5.87 13.96 14.66
C ASP A 27 -6.22 12.55 15.19
N GLY A 28 -5.28 11.59 15.08
CA GLY A 28 -5.40 10.25 15.64
C GLY A 28 -6.01 9.21 14.71
N GLN A 29 -6.25 9.53 13.44
CA GLN A 29 -6.63 8.54 12.44
C GLN A 29 -5.43 7.68 12.03
N ILE A 30 -5.71 6.46 11.60
CA ILE A 30 -4.74 5.54 11.01
C ILE A 30 -5.26 5.18 9.63
N ILE A 31 -4.47 5.47 8.61
CA ILE A 31 -4.77 5.17 7.22
C ILE A 31 -3.85 4.04 6.77
N ALA A 32 -4.42 2.95 6.26
CA ALA A 32 -3.67 1.84 5.68
C ALA A 32 -3.55 2.04 4.18
N THR A 33 -2.35 1.81 3.64
CA THR A 33 -2.04 1.87 2.21
C THR A 33 -1.10 0.72 1.87
N ASP A 34 -1.30 0.11 0.70
CA ASP A 34 -0.52 -1.04 0.25
C ASP A 34 0.84 -0.65 -0.32
N GLU A 35 1.02 0.64 -0.62
CA GLU A 35 2.24 1.21 -1.19
C GLU A 35 2.82 2.28 -0.27
N LYS A 36 4.11 2.56 -0.45
CA LYS A 36 4.77 3.58 0.35
C LYS A 36 4.24 4.96 -0.06
N PRO A 37 3.75 5.78 0.87
CA PRO A 37 3.34 7.14 0.56
C PRO A 37 4.54 7.99 0.10
N GLU A 38 4.32 8.79 -0.94
CA GLU A 38 5.34 9.65 -1.55
C GLU A 38 5.02 11.12 -1.36
N LEU A 39 6.04 11.98 -1.34
CA LEU A 39 5.82 13.43 -1.32
C LEU A 39 5.64 13.91 -2.75
N ASP A 40 4.50 14.53 -3.02
CA ASP A 40 4.29 15.28 -4.25
C ASP A 40 5.00 16.64 -4.14
N ASP A 41 6.07 16.81 -4.92
CA ASP A 41 6.88 18.02 -4.94
C ASP A 41 6.14 19.25 -5.53
N ASP A 42 5.09 19.03 -6.33
CA ASP A 42 4.30 20.10 -6.95
C ASP A 42 3.29 20.70 -5.95
N THR A 43 2.67 19.84 -5.14
CA THR A 43 1.66 20.26 -4.14
C THR A 43 2.20 20.40 -2.72
N GLY A 44 3.34 19.78 -2.41
CA GLY A 44 3.87 19.64 -1.06
C GLY A 44 3.03 18.72 -0.16
N MET A 45 2.17 17.88 -0.76
CA MET A 45 1.28 16.96 -0.06
C MET A 45 1.85 15.54 -0.12
N LEU A 46 1.58 14.74 0.91
CA LEU A 46 1.91 13.33 0.88
C LEU A 46 0.80 12.60 0.10
N GLU A 47 1.18 11.95 -0.99
CA GLU A 47 0.32 11.15 -1.84
C GLU A 47 0.41 9.67 -1.47
N PHE A 48 -0.74 8.98 -1.45
CA PHE A 48 -0.83 7.55 -1.15
C PHE A 48 -2.04 6.93 -1.83
N GLU A 49 -1.98 5.62 -2.11
CA GLU A 49 -3.10 4.87 -2.68
C GLU A 49 -3.91 4.19 -1.57
N ASP A 50 -5.23 4.37 -1.56
CA ASP A 50 -6.10 3.65 -0.63
C ASP A 50 -6.40 2.21 -1.08
N HIS A 51 -7.02 1.42 -0.22
CA HIS A 51 -7.43 0.04 -0.53
C HIS A 51 -8.41 -0.10 -1.70
N GLU A 52 -9.07 0.99 -2.15
CA GLU A 52 -9.93 0.99 -3.34
C GLU A 52 -9.12 1.25 -4.62
N GLY A 53 -7.81 1.47 -4.52
CA GLY A 53 -6.94 1.85 -5.62
C GLY A 53 -7.06 3.32 -6.02
N ARG A 54 -7.48 4.19 -5.09
CA ARG A 54 -7.61 5.63 -5.34
C ARG A 54 -6.43 6.37 -4.74
N VAL A 55 -5.85 7.23 -5.57
CA VAL A 55 -4.82 8.18 -5.15
C VAL A 55 -5.45 9.27 -4.29
N GLN A 56 -4.93 9.41 -3.08
CA GLN A 56 -5.36 10.37 -2.07
C GLN A 56 -4.15 11.21 -1.63
N GLN A 57 -4.40 12.43 -1.17
CA GLN A 57 -3.36 13.35 -0.74
C GLN A 57 -3.67 13.90 0.66
N ILE A 58 -2.65 13.96 1.52
CA ILE A 58 -2.72 14.51 2.88
C ILE A 58 -1.57 15.49 3.12
N PRO A 59 -1.80 16.65 3.77
CA PRO A 59 -0.71 17.55 4.10
C PRO A 59 0.33 16.88 5.00
N GLN A 60 1.63 17.07 4.72
CA GLN A 60 2.69 16.53 5.58
C GLN A 60 2.58 16.98 7.04
N SER A 61 2.04 18.17 7.27
CA SER A 61 1.80 18.72 8.62
C SER A 61 0.78 17.93 9.44
N GLN A 62 -0.10 17.16 8.77
CA GLN A 62 -1.08 16.29 9.40
C GLN A 62 -0.56 14.87 9.60
N VAL A 63 0.63 14.54 9.10
CA VAL A 63 1.23 13.21 9.25
C VAL A 63 2.10 13.21 10.49
N LYS A 64 1.76 12.36 11.46
CA LYS A 64 2.51 12.19 12.70
C LYS A 64 3.63 11.17 12.53
N GLN A 65 3.34 10.05 11.88
CA GLN A 65 4.30 8.96 11.65
C GLN A 65 3.80 8.05 10.53
N ILE A 66 4.74 7.40 9.85
CA ILE A 66 4.48 6.35 8.86
C ILE A 66 5.15 5.08 9.39
N ILE A 67 4.42 3.98 9.46
CA ILE A 67 4.88 2.69 9.98
C ILE A 67 4.75 1.66 8.86
N GLU A 68 5.82 0.92 8.60
CA GLU A 68 5.82 -0.23 7.68
C GLU A 68 5.52 -1.52 8.47
N ARG A 69 4.65 -2.38 7.92
CA ARG A 69 4.28 -3.68 8.50
C ARG A 69 4.98 -4.86 7.83
#